data_AF-A0A8J6JQU8-F1
#
_entry.id   AF-A0A8J6JQU8-F1
#
_cell.length_a   1.000
_cell.length_b   1.000
_cell.length_c   1.000
_cell.angle_alpha   90.00
_cell.angle_beta   90.00
_cell.angle_gamma   90.00
#
_symmetry.space_group_name_H-M   'P 1'
#
loop_
_entity.id
_entity.type
_entity.pdbx_description
1 polymer ?
#
loop_
_entity_poly.entity_id
_entity_poly.type
_entity_poly.pdbx_seq_one_letter_code
_entity_poly.pdbx_strand_id
1 'polypeptide(L)'
;MGEESPRLGVQVGQAEIPAELWGPIAAALNDAPQGLGRLRHLTPGRHPNAAELLTVLAGTGCVLPALREAAGPTPATQRFNAAVAETYAAEGKRGGQYAMASPVAAAGLPCTWLELALSVQPESVQPEPKLSRIIGRILPDLTEEGFGQAHDTVGTMLRERLPVWRRFGIV
;
A
#
# COMPACT_ATOMS: atom_id res chain seq x y z
N MET A 1 4.00 -9.21 -7.06
CA MET A 1 3.39 -8.63 -8.29
C MET A 1 4.31 -8.95 -9.45
N GLY A 2 3.71 -9.35 -10.58
CA GLY A 2 4.31 -10.22 -11.61
C GLY A 2 5.61 -9.75 -12.24
N GLU A 3 6.39 -10.74 -12.68
CA GLU A 3 7.61 -10.63 -13.48
C GLU A 3 7.36 -10.05 -14.90
N GLU A 4 6.10 -9.86 -15.28
CA GLU A 4 5.72 -9.29 -16.57
C GLU A 4 5.95 -7.78 -16.60
N SER A 5 6.51 -7.32 -17.72
CA SER A 5 6.73 -5.91 -17.93
C SER A 5 5.43 -5.18 -18.21
N PRO A 6 5.20 -3.99 -17.63
CA PRO A 6 3.95 -3.28 -17.79
C PRO A 6 3.83 -2.74 -19.21
N ARG A 7 2.59 -2.43 -19.59
CA ARG A 7 2.27 -1.81 -20.87
C ARG A 7 1.83 -0.37 -20.67
N LEU A 8 2.37 0.52 -21.49
CA LEU A 8 2.05 1.94 -21.52
C LEU A 8 1.09 2.24 -22.66
N GLY A 9 -0.01 2.93 -22.39
CA GLY A 9 -0.90 3.44 -23.44
C GLY A 9 -0.19 4.49 -24.29
N VAL A 10 -0.23 4.34 -25.61
CA VAL A 10 0.33 5.28 -26.60
C VAL A 10 -0.71 5.59 -27.67
N GLN A 11 -0.47 6.60 -28.51
CA GLN A 11 -1.45 7.06 -29.52
C GLN A 11 -1.97 5.96 -30.45
N VAL A 12 -1.18 4.93 -30.70
CA VAL A 12 -1.50 3.81 -31.61
C VAL A 12 -1.68 2.47 -30.88
N GLY A 13 -1.98 2.48 -29.58
CA GLY A 13 -2.27 1.26 -28.81
C GLY A 13 -1.48 1.17 -27.52
N GLN A 14 -0.70 0.09 -27.36
CA GLN A 14 0.12 -0.15 -26.17
C GLN A 14 1.57 -0.44 -26.53
N ALA A 15 2.49 0.14 -25.76
CA ALA A 15 3.91 -0.14 -25.82
C ALA A 15 4.31 -0.96 -24.60
N GLU A 16 4.98 -2.08 -24.81
CA GLU A 16 5.57 -2.87 -23.73
C GLU A 16 6.85 -2.21 -23.24
N ILE A 17 6.99 -2.09 -21.92
CA ILE A 17 8.22 -1.59 -21.32
C ILE A 17 9.25 -2.74 -21.34
N PRO A 18 10.50 -2.53 -21.78
CA PRO A 18 11.49 -3.60 -21.78
C PRO A 18 11.77 -4.12 -20.35
N ALA A 19 11.85 -5.45 -20.18
CA ALA A 19 12.13 -6.07 -18.89
C ALA A 19 13.47 -5.61 -18.28
N GLU A 20 14.47 -5.34 -19.12
CA GLU A 20 15.77 -4.80 -18.71
C GLU A 20 15.65 -3.40 -18.06
N LEU A 21 14.65 -2.62 -18.48
CA LEU A 21 14.34 -1.33 -17.88
C LEU A 21 13.47 -1.51 -16.63
N TRP A 22 12.41 -2.32 -16.73
CA TRP A 22 11.42 -2.46 -15.66
C TRP A 22 11.93 -3.25 -14.45
N GLY A 23 12.62 -4.38 -14.65
CA GLY A 23 13.02 -5.30 -13.59
C GLY A 23 13.79 -4.63 -12.45
N PRO A 24 14.90 -3.91 -12.72
CA PRO A 24 15.66 -3.21 -11.66
C PRO A 24 14.84 -2.15 -10.93
N ILE A 25 13.99 -1.42 -11.65
CA ILE A 25 13.13 -0.36 -11.11
C ILE A 25 12.05 -0.97 -10.21
N ALA A 26 11.37 -2.02 -10.67
CA ALA A 26 10.34 -2.73 -9.94
C ALA A 26 10.91 -3.35 -8.66
N ALA A 27 12.09 -3.98 -8.74
CA ALA A 27 12.77 -4.55 -7.57
C ALA A 27 13.06 -3.46 -6.51
N ALA A 28 13.60 -2.31 -6.91
CA ALA A 28 13.88 -1.22 -5.99
C ALA A 28 12.62 -0.60 -5.37
N LEU A 29 11.55 -0.43 -6.16
CA LEU A 29 10.27 0.11 -5.68
C LEU A 29 9.51 -0.88 -4.79
N ASN A 30 9.68 -2.19 -5.02
CA ASN A 30 9.13 -3.23 -4.15
C ASN A 30 9.82 -3.28 -2.79
N ASP A 31 11.04 -2.78 -2.67
CA ASP A 31 11.79 -2.71 -1.41
C ASP A 31 11.40 -1.46 -0.60
N ALA A 32 11.48 -0.27 -1.21
CA ALA A 32 11.21 0.99 -0.55
C ALA A 32 10.82 2.11 -1.53
N PRO A 33 10.23 3.23 -1.05
CA PRO A 33 10.12 4.43 -1.86
C PRO A 33 11.50 4.86 -2.40
N GLN A 34 11.55 5.22 -3.68
CA GLN A 34 12.81 5.57 -4.36
C GLN A 34 12.77 7.00 -4.88
N GLY A 35 13.90 7.70 -4.76
CA GLY A 35 14.09 8.98 -5.44
C GLY A 35 14.28 8.78 -6.94
N LEU A 36 13.70 9.68 -7.75
CA LEU A 36 13.82 9.63 -9.22
C LEU A 36 15.28 9.60 -9.69
N GLY A 37 16.16 10.33 -9.00
CA GLY A 37 17.60 10.34 -9.27
C GLY A 37 18.21 8.94 -9.17
N ARG A 38 17.88 8.15 -8.15
CA ARG A 38 18.39 6.78 -7.99
C ARG A 38 17.85 5.85 -9.07
N LEU A 39 16.55 5.89 -9.33
CA LEU A 39 15.90 5.02 -10.31
C LEU A 39 16.53 5.13 -11.71
N ARG A 40 16.91 6.35 -12.13
CA ARG A 40 17.57 6.60 -13.42
C ARG A 40 18.93 5.91 -13.57
N HIS A 41 19.56 5.50 -12.46
CA HIS A 41 20.86 4.83 -12.44
C HIS A 41 20.78 3.32 -12.20
N LEU A 42 19.57 2.75 -12.03
CA LEU A 42 19.41 1.31 -11.77
C LEU A 42 19.53 0.45 -13.03
N THR A 43 19.40 1.05 -14.22
CA THR A 43 19.34 0.35 -15.49
C THR A 43 20.70 0.44 -16.20
N PRO A 44 21.47 -0.65 -16.25
CA PRO A 44 22.81 -0.63 -16.87
C PRO A 44 22.71 -0.30 -18.36
N GLY A 45 23.58 0.58 -18.85
CA GLY A 45 23.68 0.90 -20.29
C GLY A 45 22.56 1.80 -20.85
N ARG A 46 21.51 2.10 -20.08
CA ARG A 46 20.46 3.05 -20.47
C ARG A 46 20.02 3.87 -19.26
N HIS A 47 20.29 5.17 -19.27
CA HIS A 47 19.85 6.08 -18.21
C HIS A 47 18.66 6.91 -18.71
N PRO A 48 17.40 6.49 -18.45
CA PRO A 48 16.26 7.29 -18.86
C PRO A 48 16.34 8.68 -18.24
N ASN A 49 15.91 9.68 -19.00
CA ASN A 49 15.76 11.01 -18.44
C ASN A 49 14.55 11.04 -17.48
N ALA A 50 14.45 12.12 -16.70
CA ALA A 50 13.38 12.25 -15.69
C ALA A 50 11.97 12.20 -16.31
N ALA A 51 11.77 12.83 -17.48
CA ALA A 51 10.47 12.86 -18.14
C ALA A 51 10.07 11.48 -18.66
N GLU A 52 10.98 10.78 -19.33
CA GLU A 52 10.75 9.40 -19.80
C GLU A 52 10.37 8.47 -18.66
N LEU A 53 11.13 8.54 -17.55
CA LEU A 53 10.88 7.70 -16.41
C LEU A 53 9.53 8.02 -15.76
N LEU A 54 9.16 9.30 -15.64
CA LEU A 54 7.84 9.70 -15.14
C LEU A 54 6.71 9.25 -16.07
N THR A 55 6.88 9.36 -17.40
CA THR A 55 5.90 8.88 -18.37
C THR A 55 5.69 7.38 -18.25
N VAL A 56 6.76 6.60 -18.10
CA VAL A 56 6.66 5.14 -17.91
C VAL A 56 5.99 4.82 -16.57
N LEU A 57 6.46 5.41 -15.48
CA LEU A 57 5.99 5.09 -14.13
C LEU A 57 4.55 5.54 -13.89
N ALA A 58 4.23 6.80 -14.18
CA ALA A 58 2.88 7.32 -14.00
C ALA A 58 1.91 6.77 -15.05
N GLY A 59 2.36 6.62 -16.29
CA GLY A 59 1.51 6.17 -17.40
C GLY A 59 1.14 4.69 -17.37
N THR A 60 1.91 3.86 -16.66
CA THR A 60 1.55 2.44 -16.45
C THR A 60 0.58 2.23 -15.28
N GLY A 61 0.40 3.22 -14.42
CA GLY A 61 -0.42 3.09 -13.21
C GLY A 61 0.14 2.10 -12.18
N CYS A 62 1.38 1.63 -12.36
CA CYS A 62 1.99 0.63 -11.49
C CYS A 62 2.66 1.24 -10.24
N VAL A 63 2.73 2.56 -10.14
CA VAL A 63 3.33 3.25 -8.99
C VAL A 63 2.47 4.40 -8.48
N LEU A 64 2.74 4.79 -7.24
CA LEU A 64 2.14 5.97 -6.62
C LEU A 64 3.25 6.96 -6.21
N PRO A 65 3.11 8.26 -6.51
CA PRO A 65 4.06 9.26 -6.06
C PRO A 65 3.95 9.48 -4.55
N ALA A 66 5.09 9.44 -3.87
CA ALA A 66 5.22 9.93 -2.50
C ALA A 66 5.71 11.38 -2.53
N LEU A 67 4.99 12.29 -1.86
CA LEU A 67 5.34 13.72 -1.84
C LEU A 67 6.42 14.07 -0.82
N ARG A 68 6.63 13.19 0.17
CA ARG A 68 7.54 13.41 1.29
C ARG A 68 8.23 12.09 1.64
N GLU A 69 9.39 12.20 2.24
CA GLU A 69 10.07 11.05 2.84
C GLU A 69 9.26 10.53 4.03
N ALA A 70 9.12 9.20 4.12
CA ALA A 70 8.32 8.57 5.16
C ALA A 70 9.09 8.58 6.49
N ALA A 71 8.55 9.31 7.46
CA ALA A 71 9.04 9.31 8.85
C ALA A 71 8.18 8.41 9.78
N GLY A 72 7.25 7.63 9.20
CA GLY A 72 6.22 6.91 9.93
C GLY A 72 4.93 7.71 10.11
N PRO A 73 3.99 7.21 10.91
CA PRO A 73 2.70 7.86 11.11
C PRO A 73 2.81 9.13 11.95
N THR A 74 2.07 10.17 11.55
CA THR A 74 1.96 11.40 12.36
C THR A 74 0.81 11.28 13.37
N PRO A 75 0.86 11.98 14.52
CA PRO A 75 -0.25 11.97 15.47
C PRO A 75 -1.58 12.42 14.87
N ALA A 76 -1.55 13.34 13.89
CA ALA A 76 -2.75 13.78 13.19
C ALA A 76 -3.34 12.67 12.30
N THR A 77 -2.47 11.98 11.53
CA THR A 77 -2.86 10.83 10.70
C THR A 77 -3.48 9.71 11.54
N GLN A 78 -2.84 9.36 12.66
CA GLN A 78 -3.33 8.29 13.55
C GLN A 78 -4.70 8.63 14.14
N ARG A 79 -4.87 9.85 14.67
CA ARG A 79 -6.16 10.29 15.22
C ARG A 79 -7.26 10.29 14.16
N PHE A 80 -6.95 10.76 12.94
CA PHE A 80 -7.93 10.77 11.86
C PHE A 80 -8.35 9.35 11.46
N ASN A 81 -7.39 8.46 11.17
CA ASN A 81 -7.69 7.09 10.80
C ASN A 81 -8.47 6.36 11.90
N ALA A 82 -8.10 6.54 13.18
CA ALA A 82 -8.84 5.99 14.31
C ALA A 82 -10.29 6.48 14.35
N ALA A 83 -10.52 7.79 14.20
CA ALA A 83 -11.86 8.36 14.20
C ALA A 83 -12.72 7.84 13.02
N VAL A 84 -12.14 7.73 11.82
CA VAL A 84 -12.86 7.18 10.65
C VAL A 84 -13.15 5.69 10.85
N ALA A 85 -12.21 4.92 11.39
CA ALA A 85 -12.41 3.49 11.69
C ALA A 85 -13.54 3.28 12.71
N GLU A 86 -13.55 4.06 13.80
CA GLU A 86 -14.60 4.03 14.82
C GLU A 86 -15.96 4.39 14.22
N THR A 87 -16.01 5.40 13.36
CA THR A 87 -17.27 5.89 12.77
C THR A 87 -17.82 4.95 11.70
N TYR A 88 -16.96 4.37 10.86
CA TYR A 88 -17.40 3.73 9.63
C TYR A 88 -16.97 2.29 9.44
N ALA A 89 -15.91 1.82 10.11
CA ALA A 89 -15.44 0.45 9.97
C ALA A 89 -16.08 -0.50 10.99
N ALA A 90 -16.43 0.00 12.18
CA ALA A 90 -17.03 -0.80 13.26
C ALA A 90 -18.35 -1.49 12.86
N GLU A 91 -19.12 -0.91 11.94
CA GLU A 91 -20.37 -1.54 11.48
C GLU A 91 -20.16 -2.55 10.35
N GLY A 92 -19.03 -2.52 9.60
CA GLY A 92 -18.69 -3.46 8.51
C GLY A 92 -19.73 -3.67 7.39
N LYS A 93 -20.88 -2.99 7.48
CA LYS A 93 -22.13 -3.30 6.74
C LYS A 93 -22.45 -2.28 5.66
N ARG A 94 -21.78 -1.13 5.65
CA ARG A 94 -22.03 -0.06 4.68
C ARG A 94 -21.05 -0.25 3.53
N GLY A 95 -21.53 -0.77 2.41
CA GLY A 95 -20.78 -0.74 1.16
C GLY A 95 -20.35 0.70 0.88
N GLY A 96 -19.06 0.98 0.94
CA GLY A 96 -18.51 2.32 0.91
C GLY A 96 -17.07 2.31 0.43
N GLN A 97 -16.64 3.42 -0.17
CA GLN A 97 -15.26 3.65 -0.53
C GLN A 97 -14.58 4.40 0.63
N TYR A 98 -13.53 3.81 1.17
CA TYR A 98 -12.76 4.38 2.27
C TYR A 98 -11.37 4.77 1.78
N ALA A 99 -10.76 5.71 2.49
CA ALA A 99 -9.38 6.07 2.28
C ALA A 99 -8.68 6.31 3.62
N MET A 100 -7.51 5.70 3.80
CA MET A 100 -6.64 5.98 4.94
C MET A 100 -5.89 7.28 4.70
N ALA A 101 -5.87 8.14 5.70
CA ALA A 101 -4.96 9.28 5.71
C ALA A 101 -3.51 8.79 5.72
N SER A 102 -2.66 9.52 5.01
CA SER A 102 -1.22 9.30 4.93
C SER A 102 -0.50 10.65 4.93
N PRO A 103 0.59 10.82 5.70
CA PRO A 103 1.37 12.06 5.70
C PRO A 103 2.25 12.24 4.46
N VAL A 104 2.44 11.18 3.67
CA VAL A 104 3.32 11.15 2.50
C VAL A 104 2.56 11.12 1.17
N ALA A 105 1.34 10.60 1.14
CA ALA A 105 0.52 10.64 -0.06
C ALA A 105 -0.13 12.02 -0.27
N ALA A 106 -0.34 12.39 -1.54
CA ALA A 106 -1.07 13.60 -1.92
C ALA A 106 -2.59 13.52 -1.65
N ALA A 107 -3.08 12.30 -1.42
CA ALA A 107 -4.49 11.97 -1.21
C ALA A 107 -4.58 10.77 -0.24
N GLY A 108 -5.80 10.43 0.19
CA GLY A 108 -6.02 9.23 0.99
C GLY A 108 -5.73 7.96 0.19
N LEU A 109 -5.14 6.94 0.85
CA LEU A 109 -4.89 5.63 0.24
C LEU A 109 -6.18 4.81 0.24
N PRO A 110 -6.74 4.43 -0.93
CA PRO A 110 -7.97 3.65 -1.00
C PRO A 110 -7.86 2.35 -0.21
N CYS A 111 -8.92 2.00 0.52
CA CYS A 111 -8.95 0.81 1.35
C CYS A 111 -10.38 0.29 1.54
N THR A 112 -10.46 -0.98 1.94
CA THR A 112 -11.68 -1.58 2.49
C THR A 112 -11.89 -1.18 3.95
N TRP A 113 -13.10 -1.39 4.46
CA TRP A 113 -13.40 -1.17 5.88
C TRP A 113 -12.51 -2.03 6.79
N LEU A 114 -12.19 -3.26 6.38
CA LEU A 114 -11.37 -4.18 7.17
C LEU A 114 -9.92 -3.71 7.22
N GLU A 115 -9.36 -3.29 6.09
CA GLU A 115 -8.02 -2.68 6.04
C GLU A 115 -7.93 -1.46 6.96
N LEU A 116 -8.95 -0.59 6.94
CA LEU A 116 -9.03 0.57 7.82
C LEU A 116 -9.08 0.16 9.31
N ALA A 117 -9.95 -0.79 9.68
CA ALA A 117 -10.07 -1.30 11.05
C ALA A 117 -8.76 -1.94 11.54
N LEU A 118 -8.06 -2.67 10.66
CA LEU A 118 -6.77 -3.28 10.96
C LEU A 118 -5.69 -2.22 11.15
N SER A 119 -5.63 -1.19 10.30
CA SER A 119 -4.59 -0.16 10.36
C SER A 119 -4.54 0.61 11.68
N VAL A 120 -5.63 0.67 12.43
CA VAL A 120 -5.70 1.46 13.67
C VAL A 120 -5.46 0.64 14.94
N GLN A 121 -5.17 -0.66 14.80
CA GLN A 121 -4.92 -1.51 15.96
C GLN A 121 -3.53 -1.24 16.57
N PRO A 122 -3.40 -1.23 17.91
CA PRO A 122 -2.11 -1.13 18.61
C PRO A 122 -1.08 -2.18 18.17
N GLU A 123 -1.52 -3.35 17.72
CA GLU A 123 -0.66 -4.42 17.23
C GLU A 123 -0.15 -4.16 15.82
N SER A 124 -0.78 -3.28 15.03
CA SER A 124 -0.42 -3.03 13.63
C SER A 124 0.87 -2.22 13.47
N VAL A 125 1.29 -1.49 14.51
CA VAL A 125 2.61 -0.82 14.52
C VAL A 125 3.75 -1.77 14.90
N GLN A 126 3.44 -2.99 15.38
CA GLN A 126 4.46 -3.94 15.83
C GLN A 126 5.09 -4.68 14.64
N PRO A 127 6.36 -5.11 14.74
CA PRO A 127 7.01 -5.92 13.70
C PRO A 127 6.20 -7.17 13.36
N GLU A 128 5.70 -7.86 14.38
CA GLU A 128 4.87 -9.06 14.30
C GLU A 128 3.52 -8.83 15.02
N PRO A 129 2.46 -8.47 14.28
CA PRO A 129 1.15 -8.23 14.86
C PRO A 129 0.53 -9.49 15.46
N LYS A 130 -0.02 -9.39 16.67
CA LYS A 130 -0.71 -10.52 17.34
C LYS A 130 -2.13 -10.70 16.79
N LEU A 131 -2.26 -11.52 15.75
CA LEU A 131 -3.51 -11.74 14.99
C LEU A 131 -4.72 -12.03 15.89
N SER A 132 -4.60 -12.93 16.85
CA SER A 132 -5.72 -13.31 17.73
C SER A 132 -6.28 -12.12 18.54
N ARG A 133 -5.42 -11.16 18.93
CA ARG A 133 -5.86 -9.95 19.65
C ARG A 133 -6.56 -8.97 18.73
N ILE A 134 -6.04 -8.81 17.51
CA ILE A 134 -6.62 -7.98 16.47
C ILE A 134 -8.04 -8.48 16.13
N ILE A 135 -8.16 -9.78 15.83
CA ILE A 135 -9.43 -10.41 15.45
C ILE A 135 -10.43 -10.30 16.59
N GLY A 136 -10.03 -10.62 17.82
CA GLY A 136 -10.92 -10.53 18.98
C GLY A 136 -11.42 -9.11 19.27
N ARG A 137 -10.75 -8.06 18.80
CA ARG A 137 -11.23 -6.66 18.92
C ARG A 137 -12.12 -6.24 17.76
N ILE A 138 -11.77 -6.61 16.53
CA ILE A 138 -12.50 -6.16 15.33
C ILE A 138 -13.77 -6.97 15.11
N LEU A 139 -13.72 -8.27 15.38
CA LEU A 139 -14.79 -9.24 15.16
C LEU A 139 -15.09 -9.99 16.46
N PRO A 140 -15.63 -9.30 17.49
CA PRO A 140 -16.11 -9.99 18.68
C PRO A 140 -17.22 -10.96 18.27
N ASP A 141 -17.30 -12.11 18.95
CA ASP A 141 -18.38 -13.11 18.77
C ASP A 141 -18.30 -14.04 17.55
N LEU A 142 -17.10 -14.23 16.98
CA LEU A 142 -16.89 -15.30 16.00
C LEU A 142 -17.00 -16.69 16.65
N THR A 143 -17.57 -17.65 15.91
CA THR A 143 -17.47 -19.08 16.22
C THR A 143 -16.02 -19.56 16.07
N GLU A 144 -15.68 -20.74 16.58
CA GLU A 144 -14.33 -21.31 16.41
C GLU A 144 -13.94 -21.44 14.93
N GLU A 145 -14.85 -21.92 14.09
CA GLU A 145 -14.65 -22.00 12.64
C GLU A 145 -14.50 -20.61 12.01
N GLY A 146 -15.36 -19.66 12.38
CA GLY A 146 -15.29 -18.27 11.91
C GLY A 146 -13.98 -17.58 12.33
N PHE A 147 -13.47 -17.90 13.51
CA PHE A 147 -12.19 -17.40 14.00
C PHE A 147 -11.03 -17.95 13.17
N GLY A 148 -11.05 -19.24 12.82
CA GLY A 148 -10.06 -19.83 11.91
C GLY A 148 -10.02 -19.14 10.55
N GLN A 149 -11.19 -18.95 9.92
CA GLN A 149 -11.29 -18.25 8.63
C GLN A 149 -10.84 -16.78 8.72
N ALA A 150 -11.22 -16.08 9.79
CA ALA A 150 -10.78 -14.71 10.04
C ALA A 150 -9.26 -14.64 10.24
N HIS A 151 -8.67 -15.63 10.91
CA HIS A 151 -7.23 -15.71 11.13
C HIS A 151 -6.46 -15.80 9.81
N ASP A 152 -6.88 -16.66 8.90
CA ASP A 152 -6.23 -16.82 7.59
C ASP A 152 -6.38 -15.57 6.71
N THR A 153 -7.58 -14.99 6.72
CA THR A 153 -7.90 -13.79 5.93
C THR A 153 -7.12 -12.57 6.43
N VAL A 154 -7.19 -12.29 7.74
CA VAL A 154 -6.48 -11.16 8.36
C VAL A 154 -4.97 -11.36 8.30
N GLY A 155 -4.49 -12.59 8.52
CA GLY A 155 -3.07 -12.91 8.42
C GLY A 155 -2.52 -12.68 7.01
N THR A 156 -3.25 -13.08 5.97
CA THR A 156 -2.87 -12.80 4.58
C THR A 156 -2.90 -11.30 4.29
N MET A 157 -3.96 -10.60 4.69
CA MET A 157 -4.07 -9.16 4.49
C MET A 157 -2.93 -8.38 5.15
N LEU A 158 -2.59 -8.69 6.40
CA LEU A 158 -1.49 -8.01 7.09
C LEU A 158 -0.14 -8.33 6.45
N ARG A 159 0.12 -9.57 6.02
CA ARG A 159 1.37 -9.88 5.31
C ARG A 159 1.53 -9.05 4.03
N GLU A 160 0.46 -8.85 3.29
CA GLU A 160 0.49 -8.13 2.01
C GLU A 160 0.46 -6.60 2.17
N ARG A 161 -0.35 -6.10 3.10
CA ARG A 161 -0.67 -4.67 3.21
C ARG A 161 0.20 -3.91 4.20
N LEU A 162 0.66 -4.55 5.26
CA LEU A 162 1.45 -3.88 6.31
C LEU A 162 2.74 -3.22 5.77
N PRO A 163 3.51 -3.84 4.83
CA PRO A 163 4.66 -3.16 4.23
C PRO A 163 4.26 -1.88 3.48
N VAL A 164 3.12 -1.90 2.77
CA VAL A 164 2.58 -0.73 2.07
C VAL A 164 2.19 0.35 3.07
N TRP A 165 1.43 0.00 4.11
CA TRP A 165 0.99 0.96 5.12
C TRP A 165 2.15 1.64 5.85
N ARG A 166 3.21 0.91 6.18
CA ARG A 166 4.44 1.48 6.77
C ARG A 166 5.12 2.49 5.84
N ARG A 167 5.25 2.16 4.55
CA ARG A 167 5.81 3.08 3.54
C ARG A 167 4.98 4.35 3.40
N PHE A 168 3.68 4.24 3.56
CA PHE A 168 2.75 5.37 3.53
C PHE A 168 2.56 6.06 4.89
N GLY A 169 3.29 5.67 5.94
CA GLY A 169 3.15 6.27 7.28
C GLY A 169 1.72 6.17 7.83
N ILE A 170 1.03 5.06 7.55
CA ILE A 170 -0.31 4.77 8.08
C ILE A 170 -0.18 4.09 9.44
N VAL A 171 0.77 3.14 9.55
CA VAL A 171 1.16 2.40 10.77
C VAL A 171 2.64 2.54 11.03
#